data_AF-A0A1X1Y138-F1
#
_entry.id   AF-A0A1X1Y138-F1
#
_cell.length_a   1.000
_cell.length_b   1.000
_cell.length_c   1.000
_cell.angle_alpha   90.00
_cell.angle_beta   90.00
_cell.angle_gamma   90.00
#
_symmetry.space_group_name_H-M   'P 1'
#
loop_
_entity.id
_entity.type
_entity.pdbx_description
1 polymer ?
#
loop_
_entity_poly.entity_id
_entity_poly.type
_entity_poly.pdbx_seq_one_letter_code
_entity_poly.pdbx_strand_id
1 'polypeptide(L)'
;MSGHPDVEVPAGTTRITGRDGGARVFDGREWTVESASEGHDITVSIHGMQCADGRVVSRVAVGGLCPDWPITSQRARRLARALIAAADAAEGPEYMQP
;
A
#
# COMPACT_ATOMS: atom_id res chain seq x y z
N MET A 1 -27.32 5.97 14.03
CA MET A 1 -25.99 5.96 13.39
C MET A 1 -25.74 4.55 12.87
N SER A 2 -26.26 4.24 11.68
CA SER A 2 -26.19 2.88 11.12
C SER A 2 -24.88 2.75 10.35
N GLY A 3 -23.87 2.13 10.96
CA GLY A 3 -22.71 1.66 10.21
C GLY A 3 -23.14 0.46 9.39
N HIS A 4 -23.10 0.53 8.07
CA HIS A 4 -23.29 -0.63 7.21
C HIS A 4 -22.18 -1.65 7.49
N PRO A 5 -22.49 -2.81 8.10
CA PRO A 5 -21.50 -3.84 8.38
C PRO A 5 -21.18 -4.71 7.15
N ASP A 6 -21.88 -4.51 6.04
CA ASP A 6 -21.92 -5.42 4.88
C ASP A 6 -20.97 -5.08 3.72
N VAL A 7 -20.11 -4.07 3.88
CA VAL A 7 -19.11 -3.81 2.83
C VAL A 7 -17.94 -4.78 3.03
N GLU A 8 -17.81 -5.69 2.07
CA GLU A 8 -16.74 -6.69 2.02
C GLU A 8 -15.37 -6.01 2.07
N VAL A 9 -14.43 -6.66 2.74
CA VAL A 9 -13.06 -6.16 2.85
C VAL A 9 -12.45 -6.11 1.45
N PRO A 10 -11.82 -4.99 1.03
CA PRO A 10 -11.21 -4.90 -0.29
C PRO A 10 -10.20 -6.02 -0.52
N ALA A 11 -10.21 -6.60 -1.71
CA ALA A 11 -9.24 -7.61 -2.10
C ALA A 11 -7.82 -7.07 -1.94
N GLY A 12 -6.91 -7.90 -1.42
CA GLY A 12 -5.53 -7.48 -1.15
C GLY A 12 -5.31 -6.79 0.20
N THR A 13 -6.36 -6.60 1.01
CA THR A 13 -6.22 -6.19 2.41
C THR A 13 -5.50 -7.27 3.21
N THR A 14 -4.39 -6.91 3.85
CA THR A 14 -3.68 -7.78 4.79
C THR A 14 -4.13 -7.51 6.22
N ARG A 15 -4.47 -6.26 6.54
CA ARG A 15 -4.86 -5.87 7.89
C ARG A 15 -5.79 -4.66 7.91
N ILE A 16 -6.78 -4.67 8.80
CA ILE A 16 -7.54 -3.46 9.16
C ILE A 16 -6.82 -2.75 10.29
N THR A 17 -6.45 -1.49 10.06
CA THR A 17 -5.67 -0.68 11.03
C THR A 17 -6.53 0.23 11.87
N GLY A 18 -7.75 0.53 11.44
CA GLY A 18 -8.67 1.30 12.25
C GLY A 18 -9.88 1.83 11.48
N ARG A 19 -10.52 2.84 12.07
CA ARG A 19 -11.57 3.62 11.43
C ARG A 19 -11.28 5.11 11.57
N ASP A 20 -11.52 5.85 10.50
CA ASP A 20 -11.39 7.31 10.47
C ASP A 20 -12.66 7.90 9.85
N GLY A 21 -13.35 8.79 10.58
CA GLY A 21 -14.59 9.43 10.09
C GLY A 21 -15.70 8.47 9.64
N GLY A 22 -15.71 7.22 10.13
CA GLY A 22 -16.63 6.17 9.69
C GLY A 22 -16.15 5.32 8.50
N ALA A 23 -15.06 5.72 7.84
CA ALA A 23 -14.35 4.90 6.86
C ALA A 23 -13.44 3.88 7.57
N ARG A 24 -13.26 2.70 6.96
CA ARG A 24 -12.33 1.67 7.42
C ARG A 24 -10.95 1.92 6.79
N VAL A 25 -9.91 1.97 7.60
CA VAL A 25 -8.53 2.09 7.13
C VAL A 25 -7.89 0.71 7.14
N PHE A 26 -7.14 0.39 6.10
CA PHE A 26 -6.50 -0.91 5.94
C PHE A 26 -5.10 -0.78 5.36
N ASP A 27 -4.27 -1.76 5.70
CA ASP A 27 -3.00 -2.02 5.06
C ASP A 27 -3.18 -3.16 4.06
N GLY A 28 -2.56 -3.01 2.89
CA GLY A 28 -2.48 -4.01 1.85
C GLY A 28 -1.14 -4.74 1.89
N ARG A 29 -0.69 -5.19 0.73
CA ARG A 29 0.60 -5.87 0.59
C ARG A 29 1.77 -4.91 0.87
N GLU A 30 2.84 -5.48 1.40
CA GLU A 30 4.10 -4.80 1.67
C GLU A 30 5.25 -5.48 0.90
N TRP A 31 6.21 -4.68 0.47
CA TRP A 31 7.47 -5.08 -0.14
C TRP A 31 8.63 -4.41 0.59
N THR A 32 9.62 -5.21 0.96
CA THR A 32 10.83 -4.72 1.62
C THR A 32 12.00 -4.77 0.64
N VAL A 33 12.66 -3.64 0.45
CA VAL A 33 13.92 -3.53 -0.29
C VAL A 33 15.05 -3.42 0.71
N GLU A 34 15.60 -4.59 1.03
CA GLU A 34 16.67 -4.76 2.00
C GLU A 34 17.90 -3.90 1.68
N SER A 35 18.52 -3.39 2.74
CA SER A 35 19.84 -2.80 2.68
C SER A 35 20.92 -3.88 2.80
N ALA A 36 21.91 -3.85 1.91
CA ALA A 36 23.01 -4.81 1.94
C ALA A 36 24.12 -4.45 2.96
N SER A 37 24.11 -3.22 3.49
CA SER A 37 25.19 -2.69 4.35
C SER A 37 24.66 -1.52 5.17
N GLU A 38 24.49 -1.70 6.50
CA GLU A 38 24.20 -0.73 7.59
C GLU A 38 23.17 0.39 7.36
N GLY A 39 22.51 0.46 6.20
CA GLY A 39 21.44 1.39 5.90
C GLY A 39 20.07 0.85 6.30
N HIS A 40 19.10 1.74 6.43
CA HIS A 40 17.70 1.37 6.71
C HIS A 40 17.07 0.67 5.52
N ASP A 41 16.22 -0.33 5.78
CA ASP A 41 15.37 -0.95 4.77
C ASP A 41 14.36 0.04 4.22
N ILE A 42 14.05 -0.09 2.94
CA ILE A 42 13.01 0.71 2.30
C ILE A 42 11.77 -0.16 2.21
N THR A 43 10.69 0.30 2.82
CA THR A 43 9.40 -0.37 2.76
C THR A 43 8.52 0.33 1.73
N VAL A 44 7.86 -0.46 0.90
CA VAL A 44 6.79 -0.02 0.02
C VAL A 44 5.54 -0.76 0.45
N SER A 45 4.49 -0.05 0.81
CA SER A 45 3.23 -0.65 1.29
C SER A 45 2.03 0.01 0.63
N ILE A 46 0.91 -0.70 0.61
CA ILE A 46 -0.38 -0.14 0.19
C ILE A 46 -1.16 0.26 1.44
N HIS A 47 -1.57 1.51 1.53
CA HIS A 47 -2.46 1.99 2.57
C HIS A 47 -3.76 2.43 1.91
N GLY A 48 -4.88 1.92 2.42
CA GLY A 48 -6.19 2.16 1.82
C GLY A 48 -7.24 2.61 2.82
N MET A 49 -8.25 3.26 2.28
CA MET A 49 -9.45 3.69 3.00
C MET A 49 -10.67 3.22 2.24
N GLN A 50 -11.59 2.55 2.94
CA GLN A 50 -12.89 2.15 2.44
C GLN A 50 -13.97 2.98 3.12
N CYS A 51 -14.64 3.82 2.34
CA CYS A 51 -15.78 4.61 2.79
C CYS A 51 -17.02 3.74 3.00
N ALA A 52 -17.99 4.24 3.77
CA ALA A 52 -19.21 3.51 4.10
C ALA A 52 -20.11 3.25 2.87
N ASP A 53 -19.92 4.00 1.78
CA ASP A 53 -20.58 3.83 0.48
C ASP A 53 -19.94 2.75 -0.40
N GLY A 54 -18.89 2.07 0.09
CA GLY A 54 -18.14 1.05 -0.65
C GLY A 54 -17.00 1.58 -1.50
N ARG A 55 -16.82 2.91 -1.59
CA ARG A 55 -15.69 3.49 -2.33
C ARG A 55 -14.38 3.15 -1.63
N VAL A 56 -13.42 2.62 -2.39
CA VAL A 56 -12.07 2.33 -1.92
C VAL A 56 -11.09 3.33 -2.53
N VAL A 57 -10.21 3.89 -1.71
CA VAL A 57 -9.08 4.72 -2.13
C VAL A 57 -7.82 4.07 -1.59
N SER A 58 -6.95 3.61 -2.49
CA SER A 58 -5.65 3.01 -2.17
C SER A 58 -4.52 3.97 -2.53
N ARG A 59 -3.46 3.99 -1.73
CA ARG A 59 -2.24 4.77 -1.99
C ARG A 59 -1.02 3.90 -1.73
N VAL A 60 0.03 4.13 -2.52
CA VAL A 60 1.35 3.55 -2.27
C VAL A 60 2.08 4.46 -1.27
N ALA A 61 2.52 3.89 -0.15
CA ALA A 61 3.35 4.53 0.84
C ALA A 61 4.79 4.00 0.73
N VAL A 62 5.77 4.90 0.94
CA VAL A 62 7.19 4.55 0.91
C VAL A 62 7.83 5.04 2.20
N GLY A 63 8.44 4.11 2.95
CA GLY A 63 9.18 4.37 4.18
C GLY A 63 10.68 4.10 4.00
N GLY A 64 11.50 4.69 4.87
CA GLY A 64 12.94 4.40 4.92
C GLY A 64 13.80 5.09 3.85
N LEU A 65 13.23 6.00 3.04
CA LEU A 65 14.00 6.91 2.20
C LEU A 65 14.36 8.18 2.95
N CYS A 66 15.65 8.47 3.04
CA CYS A 66 16.19 9.71 3.59
C CYS A 66 17.15 10.34 2.55
N PRO A 67 17.04 11.64 2.24
CA PRO A 67 17.99 12.31 1.35
C PRO A 67 19.45 12.20 1.80
N ASP A 68 19.68 12.10 3.11
CA ASP A 68 21.02 11.96 3.69
C ASP A 68 21.62 10.57 3.52
N TRP A 69 20.82 9.57 3.10
CA TRP A 69 21.23 8.18 2.89
C TRP A 69 20.99 7.78 1.44
N PRO A 70 21.85 8.22 0.50
CA PRO A 70 21.68 7.92 -0.91
C PRO A 70 21.75 6.41 -1.16
N ILE A 71 20.93 5.94 -2.09
CA ILE A 71 20.87 4.53 -2.48
C ILE A 71 21.72 4.25 -3.71
N THR A 72 22.25 3.03 -3.80
CA THR A 72 22.97 2.59 -5.01
C THR A 72 22.01 2.43 -6.19
N SER A 73 22.54 2.49 -7.42
CA SER A 73 21.73 2.28 -8.63
C SER A 73 21.06 0.89 -8.65
N GLN A 74 21.69 -0.13 -8.09
CA GLN A 74 21.09 -1.46 -7.97
C GLN A 74 19.88 -1.46 -7.03
N ARG A 75 20.00 -0.77 -5.89
CA ARG A 75 18.92 -0.63 -4.91
C ARG A 75 17.78 0.22 -5.45
N ALA A 76 18.10 1.30 -6.19
CA ALA A 76 17.10 2.11 -6.90
C ALA A 76 16.30 1.26 -7.91
N ARG A 77 16.94 0.36 -8.67
CA ARG A 77 16.24 -0.54 -9.60
C ARG A 77 15.34 -1.55 -8.87
N ARG A 78 15.74 -2.03 -7.69
CA ARG A 78 14.90 -2.90 -6.85
C ARG A 78 13.67 -2.15 -6.35
N LEU A 79 13.88 -0.92 -5.85
CA LEU A 79 12.79 -0.03 -5.43
C LEU A 79 11.82 0.27 -6.58
N ALA A 80 12.31 0.60 -7.77
CA ALA A 80 11.46 0.84 -8.93
C ALA A 80 10.54 -0.35 -9.24
N ARG A 81 11.04 -1.59 -9.16
CA ARG A 81 10.21 -2.79 -9.34
C ARG A 81 9.18 -2.96 -8.23
N ALA A 82 9.55 -2.69 -6.98
CA ALA A 82 8.61 -2.74 -5.86
C ALA A 82 7.50 -1.69 -6.03
N LEU A 83 7.83 -0.47 -6.48
CA LEU A 83 6.85 0.59 -6.74
C LEU A 83 5.89 0.22 -7.87
N ILE A 84 6.38 -0.34 -8.97
CA ILE A 84 5.51 -0.82 -10.07
C ILE A 84 4.57 -1.91 -9.55
N ALA A 85 5.10 -2.92 -8.86
CA ALA A 85 4.27 -4.00 -8.32
C ALA A 85 3.23 -3.49 -7.29
N ALA A 86 3.58 -2.47 -6.50
CA ALA A 86 2.67 -1.85 -5.56
C ALA A 86 1.58 -1.01 -6.25
N ALA A 87 1.92 -0.29 -7.32
CA ALA A 87 0.96 0.43 -8.14
C ALA A 87 -0.03 -0.55 -8.80
N ASP A 88 0.47 -1.59 -9.46
CA ASP A 88 -0.36 -2.63 -10.10
C ASP A 88 -1.31 -3.29 -9.08
N ALA A 89 -0.83 -3.55 -7.87
CA ALA A 89 -1.64 -4.14 -6.81
C ALA A 89 -2.63 -3.14 -6.17
N ALA A 90 -2.31 -1.84 -6.14
CA ALA A 90 -3.16 -0.80 -5.57
C ALA A 90 -4.32 -0.41 -6.51
N GLU A 91 -4.08 -0.45 -7.82
CA GLU A 91 -5.11 -0.29 -8.84
C GLU A 91 -6.05 -1.51 -8.84
N GLY A 92 -5.53 -2.70 -8.46
CA GLY A 92 -6.28 -3.95 -8.46
C GLY A 92 -6.72 -4.32 -9.89
N PRO A 93 -7.25 -5.52 -10.13
CA PRO A 93 -7.89 -5.78 -11.41
C PRO A 93 -9.09 -4.84 -11.51
N GLU A 94 -8.95 -3.75 -12.26
CA GLU A 94 -10.10 -3.15 -12.90
C GLU A 94 -10.87 -4.30 -13.53
N TYR A 95 -12.12 -4.46 -13.12
CA TYR A 95 -13.23 -4.79 -14.00
C TYR A 95 -12.82 -5.06 -15.45
N MET A 96 -12.27 -6.24 -15.72
CA MET A 96 -12.24 -6.81 -17.06
C MET A 96 -13.68 -7.28 -17.31
N GLN A 97 -14.57 -6.34 -17.58
CA GLN A 97 -15.83 -6.65 -18.25
C GLN A 97 -15.60 -6.50 -19.76
N PRO A 98 -15.93 -7.52 -20.56
CA PRO A 98 -15.91 -7.42 -22.02
C PRO A 98 -16.92 -6.40 -22.56
#